data_AF-A0A3M3A993-F1
#
_entry.id   AF-A0A3M3A993-F1
#
_cell.length_a   1.000
_cell.length_b   1.000
_cell.length_c   1.000
_cell.angle_alpha   90.00
_cell.angle_beta   90.00
_cell.angle_gamma   90.00
#
_symmetry.space_group_name_H-M   'P 1'
#
loop_
_entity.id
_entity.type
_entity.pdbx_description
1 polymer ?
#
loop_
_entity_poly.entity_id
_entity_poly.type
_entity_poly.pdbx_seq_one_letter_code
_entity_poly.pdbx_strand_id
1 'polypeptide(L)'
;MSDTLESRLNESFRDALVAYYLSEVVPNDPMLKRLGLDQRLKTANDLYEFFLLDNQVSNEVQTSYVASAMSSLQQLINGTLLGMEPGYETLLPTEARFVEWRERSSQYPIWAANMQLALYPEIYISPALRLKKSGYFTQLENDINQNRINVDTAQDAVKAYLASFEEVANLTIINGYIDSDRFAEGKYYFIGKSRAENIYYWRTVDMNERA
;
A
#
# COMPACT_ATOMS: atom_id res chain seq x y z
N MET A 1 -13.89 -34.14 26.14
CA MET A 1 -12.95 -34.83 27.07
C MET A 1 -11.75 -35.43 26.33
N SER A 2 -11.87 -35.85 25.07
CA SER A 2 -10.74 -36.21 24.20
C SER A 2 -9.79 -35.03 23.93
N ASP A 3 -10.37 -33.88 23.59
CA ASP A 3 -9.61 -32.72 23.09
C ASP A 3 -8.64 -32.17 24.13
N THR A 4 -8.94 -32.34 25.41
CA THR A 4 -8.10 -31.91 26.54
C THR A 4 -6.87 -32.79 26.77
N LEU A 5 -6.93 -34.09 26.41
CA LEU A 5 -5.77 -34.98 26.53
C LEU A 5 -4.82 -34.77 25.35
N GLU A 6 -5.35 -34.72 24.13
CA GLU A 6 -4.55 -34.46 22.92
C GLU A 6 -3.86 -33.09 23.00
N SER A 7 -4.56 -32.05 23.46
CA SER A 7 -3.97 -30.72 23.67
C SER A 7 -2.78 -30.77 24.64
N ARG A 8 -2.93 -31.45 25.78
CA ARG A 8 -1.85 -31.60 26.77
C ARG A 8 -0.67 -32.41 26.22
N LEU A 9 -0.95 -33.46 25.44
CA LEU A 9 0.10 -34.26 24.80
C LEU A 9 0.87 -33.43 23.78
N ASN A 10 0.19 -32.67 22.92
CA ASN A 10 0.82 -31.84 21.91
C ASN A 10 1.70 -30.74 22.54
N GLU A 11 1.21 -30.07 23.59
CA GLU A 11 1.99 -29.07 24.31
C GLU A 11 3.20 -29.69 25.02
N SER A 12 3.03 -30.85 25.67
CA SER A 12 4.13 -31.60 26.29
C SER A 12 5.18 -32.05 25.26
N PHE A 13 4.74 -32.54 24.09
CA PHE A 13 5.64 -32.93 22.99
C PHE A 13 6.40 -31.74 22.43
N ARG A 14 5.72 -30.61 22.22
CA ARG A 14 6.34 -29.34 21.78
C ARG A 14 7.43 -28.93 22.77
N ASP A 15 7.14 -28.88 24.06
CA ASP A 15 8.09 -28.48 25.10
C ASP A 15 9.30 -29.42 25.17
N ALA A 16 9.06 -30.73 25.09
CA ALA A 16 10.12 -31.73 25.06
C ALA A 16 11.00 -31.62 23.81
N LEU A 17 10.41 -31.39 22.63
CA LEU A 17 11.14 -31.21 21.38
C LEU A 17 11.97 -29.91 21.37
N VAL A 18 11.43 -28.81 21.89
CA VAL A 18 12.16 -27.54 22.04
C VAL A 18 13.35 -27.73 22.99
N ALA A 19 13.13 -28.36 24.15
CA ALA A 19 14.21 -28.64 25.10
C ALA A 19 15.28 -29.56 24.50
N TYR A 20 14.88 -30.63 23.81
CA TYR A 20 15.79 -31.55 23.12
C TYR A 20 16.59 -30.85 22.02
N TYR A 21 15.94 -30.02 21.20
CA TYR A 21 16.61 -29.31 20.12
C TYR A 21 17.70 -28.37 20.66
N LEU A 22 17.40 -27.61 21.72
CA LEU A 22 18.35 -26.68 22.34
C LEU A 22 19.51 -27.39 23.07
N SER A 23 19.24 -28.50 23.75
CA SER A 23 20.23 -29.19 24.58
C SER A 23 21.10 -30.19 23.81
N GLU A 24 20.51 -30.90 22.84
CA GLU A 24 21.17 -32.01 22.16
C GLU A 24 21.48 -31.71 20.70
N VAL A 25 20.57 -31.07 19.95
CA VAL A 25 20.76 -30.85 18.50
C VAL A 25 21.68 -29.67 18.25
N VAL A 26 21.33 -28.49 18.77
CA VAL A 26 22.08 -27.24 18.60
C VAL A 26 23.56 -27.38 18.99
N PRO A 27 23.92 -28.02 20.12
CA PRO A 27 25.32 -28.13 20.54
C PRO A 27 26.09 -29.29 19.89
N ASN A 28 25.44 -30.21 19.17
CA ASN A 28 26.13 -31.37 18.58
C ASN A 28 26.11 -31.37 17.05
N ASP A 29 25.25 -30.59 16.40
CA ASP A 29 25.17 -30.51 14.94
C ASP A 29 26.36 -29.74 14.34
N PRO A 30 27.15 -30.36 13.43
CA PRO A 30 28.31 -29.70 12.82
C PRO A 30 27.97 -28.50 11.93
N MET A 31 26.80 -28.50 11.28
CA MET A 31 26.35 -27.43 10.40
C MET A 31 25.95 -26.20 11.23
N LEU A 32 25.19 -26.39 12.31
CA LEU A 32 24.76 -25.30 13.19
C LEU A 32 25.96 -24.63 13.86
N LYS A 33 26.97 -25.41 14.27
CA LYS A 33 28.25 -24.89 14.77
C LYS A 33 29.01 -24.09 13.71
N ARG A 34 29.07 -24.60 12.48
CA ARG A 34 29.74 -23.91 11.37
C ARG A 34 29.10 -22.56 11.08
N LEU A 35 27.79 -22.42 11.28
CA LEU A 35 27.04 -21.18 11.15
C LEU A 35 27.06 -20.30 12.41
N GLY A 36 27.72 -20.73 13.50
CA GLY A 36 27.76 -20.02 14.78
C GLY A 36 26.41 -19.97 15.51
N LEU A 37 25.44 -20.79 15.10
CA LEU A 37 24.09 -20.82 15.67
C LEU A 37 24.07 -21.47 17.06
N ASP A 38 25.07 -22.29 17.39
CA ASP A 38 25.23 -22.88 18.72
C ASP A 38 25.41 -21.83 19.82
N GLN A 39 25.95 -20.66 19.48
CA GLN A 39 26.10 -19.53 20.41
C GLN A 39 24.85 -18.66 20.49
N ARG A 40 24.06 -18.61 19.41
CA ARG A 40 22.90 -17.72 19.27
C ARG A 40 21.58 -18.36 19.71
N LEU A 41 21.38 -19.65 19.47
CA LEU A 41 20.16 -20.38 19.80
C LEU A 41 20.24 -20.94 21.22
N LYS A 42 19.74 -20.20 22.22
CA LYS A 42 19.81 -20.58 23.64
C LYS A 42 18.43 -20.75 24.29
N THR A 43 17.43 -20.09 23.75
CA THR A 43 16.08 -20.01 24.31
C THR A 43 15.04 -20.44 23.28
N ALA A 44 13.82 -20.71 23.77
CA ALA A 44 12.69 -21.00 22.89
C ALA A 44 12.40 -19.83 21.93
N ASN A 45 12.58 -18.58 22.40
CA ASN A 45 12.40 -17.38 21.57
C ASN A 45 13.43 -17.31 20.44
N ASP A 46 14.69 -17.70 20.69
CA ASP A 46 15.71 -17.72 19.64
C ASP A 46 15.36 -18.73 18.54
N LEU A 47 14.73 -19.87 18.91
CA LEU A 47 14.21 -20.82 17.92
C LEU A 47 13.02 -20.25 17.16
N TYR A 48 12.11 -19.54 17.83
CA TYR A 48 10.99 -18.86 17.17
C TYR A 48 11.49 -17.85 16.13
N GLU A 49 12.42 -16.98 16.52
CA GLU A 49 13.00 -15.97 15.62
C GLU A 49 13.73 -16.63 14.44
N PHE A 50 14.46 -17.72 14.69
CA PHE A 50 15.21 -18.43 13.66
C PHE A 50 14.33 -19.22 12.68
N PHE A 51 13.33 -19.95 13.19
CA PHE A 51 12.43 -20.76 12.36
C PHE A 51 11.22 -19.99 11.84
N LEU A 52 11.00 -18.76 12.34
CA LEU A 52 9.86 -17.90 12.02
C LEU A 52 8.51 -18.53 12.40
N LEU A 53 8.53 -19.49 13.32
CA LEU A 53 7.37 -20.28 13.76
C LEU A 53 7.31 -20.32 15.27
N ASP A 54 6.17 -19.91 15.82
CA ASP A 54 5.96 -19.84 17.26
C ASP A 54 5.88 -21.24 17.87
N ASN A 55 6.84 -21.55 18.74
CA ASN A 55 6.96 -22.82 19.46
C ASN A 55 6.41 -22.74 20.90
N GLN A 56 5.71 -21.66 21.26
CA GLN A 56 5.09 -21.43 22.57
C GLN A 56 3.57 -21.30 22.49
N VAL A 57 2.98 -21.33 21.28
CA VAL A 57 1.53 -21.33 21.03
C VAL A 57 0.83 -22.57 21.60
N SER A 58 -0.32 -22.38 22.24
CA SER A 58 -1.17 -23.46 22.76
C SER A 58 -1.83 -24.27 21.64
N ASN A 59 -2.25 -25.49 21.95
CA ASN A 59 -2.89 -26.37 20.96
C ASN A 59 -4.24 -25.83 20.44
N GLU A 60 -4.88 -24.93 21.18
CA GLU A 60 -6.18 -24.35 20.81
C GLU A 60 -6.11 -23.39 19.62
N VAL A 61 -4.93 -22.83 19.32
CA VAL A 61 -4.76 -21.88 18.22
C VAL A 61 -4.76 -22.62 16.88
N GLN A 62 -5.78 -22.37 16.08
CA GLN A 62 -5.90 -22.96 14.75
C GLN A 62 -5.44 -21.98 13.66
N THR A 63 -4.59 -22.46 12.76
CA THR A 63 -4.16 -21.73 11.56
C THR A 63 -4.10 -22.68 10.36
N SER A 64 -4.26 -22.14 9.15
CA SER A 64 -4.02 -22.93 7.93
C SER A 64 -2.52 -22.95 7.60
N TYR A 65 -2.06 -23.97 6.89
CA TYR A 65 -0.66 -24.06 6.45
C TYR A 65 -0.22 -22.83 5.66
N VAL A 66 -1.09 -22.31 4.79
CA VAL A 66 -0.79 -21.12 3.97
C VAL A 66 -0.71 -19.86 4.84
N ALA A 67 -1.62 -19.70 5.80
CA ALA A 67 -1.59 -18.54 6.70
C ALA A 67 -0.33 -18.55 7.57
N SER A 68 0.06 -19.70 8.10
CA SER A 68 1.30 -19.85 8.89
C SER A 68 2.55 -19.52 8.08
N ALA A 69 2.66 -20.05 6.85
CA ALA A 69 3.77 -19.75 5.95
C ALA A 69 3.81 -18.26 5.55
N MET A 70 2.65 -17.65 5.31
CA MET A 70 2.55 -16.22 5.01
C MET A 70 3.03 -15.37 6.19
N SER A 71 2.60 -15.66 7.42
CA SER A 71 3.06 -14.96 8.62
C SER A 71 4.58 -15.08 8.82
N SER A 72 5.13 -16.28 8.57
CA SER A 72 6.58 -16.52 8.66
C SER A 72 7.35 -15.63 7.67
N LEU A 73 6.89 -15.56 6.43
CA LEU A 73 7.49 -14.70 5.40
C LEU A 73 7.32 -13.21 5.71
N GLN A 74 6.16 -12.80 6.21
CA GLN A 74 5.92 -11.41 6.62
C GLN A 74 6.87 -11.01 7.75
N GLN A 75 7.07 -11.87 8.75
CA GLN A 75 8.03 -11.64 9.83
C GLN A 75 9.45 -11.46 9.28
N LEU A 76 9.88 -12.34 8.37
CA LEU A 76 11.21 -12.25 7.75
C LEU A 76 11.41 -10.96 6.97
N ILE A 77 10.44 -10.57 6.14
CA ILE A 77 10.51 -9.34 5.34
C ILE A 77 10.55 -8.12 6.26
N ASN A 78 9.74 -8.11 7.32
CA ASN A 78 9.76 -7.03 8.32
C ASN A 78 11.11 -6.94 9.04
N GLY A 79 11.64 -8.07 9.54
CA GLY A 79 12.95 -8.13 10.18
C GLY A 79 14.08 -7.68 9.26
N THR A 80 14.03 -8.10 7.99
CA THR A 80 14.97 -7.65 6.96
C THR A 80 14.87 -6.14 6.74
N LEU A 81 13.67 -5.58 6.54
CA LEU A 81 13.50 -4.14 6.30
C LEU A 81 13.90 -3.27 7.49
N LEU A 82 13.74 -3.78 8.72
CA LEU A 82 14.15 -3.12 9.96
C LEU A 82 15.65 -3.29 10.28
N GLY A 83 16.41 -4.02 9.45
CA GLY A 83 17.83 -4.28 9.67
C GLY A 83 18.12 -5.19 10.86
N MET A 84 17.15 -6.00 11.27
CA MET A 84 17.29 -6.98 12.36
C MET A 84 17.89 -8.31 11.88
N GLU A 85 17.81 -8.60 10.57
CA GLU A 85 18.35 -9.83 9.98
C GLU A 85 19.82 -9.69 9.54
N PRO A 86 20.64 -10.75 9.71
CA PRO A 86 22.01 -10.77 9.20
C PRO A 86 22.08 -10.52 7.69
N GLY A 87 23.06 -9.75 7.24
CA GLY A 87 23.27 -9.45 5.82
C GLY A 87 22.61 -8.16 5.33
N TYR A 88 21.81 -7.47 6.16
CA TYR A 88 21.24 -6.16 5.85
C TYR A 88 22.29 -5.12 5.41
N GLU A 89 23.48 -5.16 6.02
CA GLU A 89 24.60 -4.27 5.69
C GLU A 89 25.01 -4.35 4.20
N THR A 90 24.73 -5.48 3.54
CA THR A 90 25.05 -5.70 2.12
C THR A 90 23.89 -5.41 1.18
N LEU A 91 22.65 -5.38 1.70
CA LEU A 91 21.42 -5.34 0.94
C LEU A 91 20.54 -4.22 1.52
N LEU A 92 20.91 -2.98 1.23
CA LEU A 92 20.15 -1.80 1.63
C LEU A 92 18.87 -1.71 0.77
N PRO A 93 17.68 -1.98 1.32
CA PRO A 93 16.45 -1.79 0.58
C PRO A 93 16.28 -0.31 0.26
N THR A 94 15.86 0.01 -0.96
CA THR A 94 15.53 1.39 -1.32
C THR A 94 14.29 1.85 -0.58
N GLU A 95 14.18 3.16 -0.34
CA GLU A 95 12.97 3.77 0.26
C GLU A 95 11.69 3.35 -0.48
N ALA A 96 11.77 3.23 -1.82
CA ALA A 96 10.66 2.78 -2.65
C ALA A 96 10.20 1.35 -2.30
N ARG A 97 11.11 0.42 -2.00
CA ARG A 97 10.75 -0.95 -1.59
C ARG A 97 10.14 -0.98 -0.19
N PHE A 98 10.65 -0.13 0.71
CA PHE A 98 10.09 -0.01 2.05
C PHE A 98 8.65 0.51 1.99
N VAL A 99 8.40 1.57 1.22
CA VAL A 99 7.07 2.14 1.02
C VAL A 99 6.13 1.14 0.33
N GLU A 100 6.60 0.42 -0.69
CA GLU A 100 5.80 -0.61 -1.36
C GLU A 100 5.33 -1.69 -0.38
N TRP A 101 6.26 -2.22 0.42
CA TRP A 101 5.92 -3.29 1.36
C TRP A 101 4.95 -2.78 2.41
N ARG A 102 5.29 -1.65 3.05
CA ARG A 102 4.49 -1.07 4.13
C ARG A 102 3.08 -0.73 3.69
N GLU A 103 2.92 -0.07 2.54
CA GLU A 103 1.64 0.49 2.11
C GLU A 103 0.79 -0.47 1.25
N ARG A 104 1.39 -1.52 0.65
CA ARG A 104 0.67 -2.35 -0.34
C ARG A 104 0.77 -3.85 -0.13
N SER A 105 1.90 -4.38 0.33
CA SER A 105 2.18 -5.82 0.26
C SER A 105 2.27 -6.52 1.63
N SER A 106 2.45 -5.77 2.71
CA SER A 106 2.62 -6.32 4.07
C SER A 106 1.38 -7.03 4.61
N GLN A 107 0.18 -6.66 4.17
CA GLN A 107 -1.08 -7.25 4.62
C GLN A 107 -1.85 -7.82 3.44
N TYR A 108 -2.25 -9.09 3.56
CA TYR A 108 -2.97 -9.80 2.49
C TYR A 108 -4.23 -9.06 2.00
N PRO A 109 -5.11 -8.49 2.85
CA PRO A 109 -6.29 -7.78 2.36
C PRO A 109 -5.95 -6.53 1.52
N ILE A 110 -4.90 -5.80 1.91
CA ILE A 110 -4.45 -4.61 1.18
C ILE A 110 -3.84 -5.03 -0.16
N TRP A 111 -2.99 -6.06 -0.15
CA TRP A 111 -2.41 -6.61 -1.38
C TRP A 111 -3.51 -7.09 -2.34
N ALA A 112 -4.49 -7.85 -1.84
CA ALA A 112 -5.60 -8.35 -2.63
C ALA A 112 -6.44 -7.21 -3.22
N ALA A 113 -6.71 -6.16 -2.43
CA ALA A 113 -7.42 -4.97 -2.92
C ALA A 113 -6.65 -4.22 -4.00
N ASN A 114 -5.32 -4.10 -3.87
CA ASN A 114 -4.48 -3.50 -4.92
C ASN A 114 -4.51 -4.32 -6.21
N MET A 115 -4.44 -5.66 -6.11
CA MET A 115 -4.56 -6.55 -7.28
C MET A 115 -5.94 -6.44 -7.92
N GLN A 116 -7.00 -6.40 -7.11
CA GLN A 116 -8.37 -6.25 -7.60
C GLN A 116 -8.59 -4.88 -8.24
N LEU A 117 -8.02 -3.80 -7.71
CA LEU A 117 -8.10 -2.46 -8.30
C LEU A 117 -7.45 -2.42 -9.69
N ALA A 118 -6.32 -3.13 -9.87
CA ALA A 118 -5.62 -3.19 -11.15
C ALA A 118 -6.41 -3.98 -12.21
N LEU A 119 -7.09 -5.06 -11.81
CA LEU A 119 -7.81 -5.96 -12.72
C LEU A 119 -9.27 -5.55 -12.96
N TYR A 120 -9.92 -5.01 -11.92
CA TYR A 120 -11.36 -4.70 -11.86
C TYR A 120 -11.58 -3.30 -11.26
N PRO A 121 -11.08 -2.23 -11.92
CA PRO A 121 -11.19 -0.87 -11.40
C PRO A 121 -12.65 -0.43 -11.22
N GLU A 122 -13.60 -0.96 -11.99
CA GLU A 122 -15.03 -0.67 -11.89
C GLU A 122 -15.62 -0.96 -10.51
N ILE A 123 -15.03 -1.89 -9.75
CA ILE A 123 -15.45 -2.20 -8.37
C ILE A 123 -15.13 -1.04 -7.42
N TYR A 124 -14.10 -0.26 -7.73
CA TYR A 124 -13.62 0.85 -6.91
C TYR A 124 -14.02 2.23 -7.44
N ILE A 125 -14.57 2.31 -8.66
CA ILE A 125 -15.05 3.57 -9.22
C ILE A 125 -16.34 3.98 -8.50
N SER A 126 -16.26 5.08 -7.76
CA SER A 126 -17.42 5.80 -7.25
C SER A 126 -17.44 7.22 -7.83
N PRO A 127 -18.52 7.64 -8.53
CA PRO A 127 -18.60 8.98 -9.11
C PRO A 127 -18.36 10.10 -8.07
N ALA A 128 -18.84 9.90 -6.84
CA ALA A 128 -18.68 10.84 -5.75
C ALA A 128 -17.25 10.92 -5.20
N LEU A 129 -16.41 9.90 -5.41
CA LEU A 129 -15.02 9.85 -4.92
C LEU A 129 -13.98 10.14 -6.01
N ARG A 130 -14.42 10.64 -7.18
CA ARG A 130 -13.52 11.02 -8.25
C ARG A 130 -12.45 11.98 -7.72
N LEU A 131 -11.18 11.62 -7.88
CA LEU A 131 -10.06 12.48 -7.55
C LEU A 131 -9.91 13.60 -8.60
N LYS A 132 -9.31 14.73 -8.20
CA LYS A 132 -9.03 15.88 -9.08
C LYS A 132 -10.29 16.43 -9.79
N LYS A 133 -11.40 16.57 -9.07
CA LYS A 133 -12.60 17.27 -9.57
C LYS A 133 -12.25 18.72 -9.89
N SER A 134 -12.79 19.26 -10.96
CA SER A 134 -12.72 20.70 -11.21
C SER A 134 -13.62 21.43 -10.21
N GLY A 135 -13.31 22.70 -9.91
CA GLY A 135 -14.18 23.53 -9.06
C GLY A 135 -15.61 23.59 -9.60
N TYR A 136 -15.77 23.67 -10.92
CA TYR A 136 -17.07 23.64 -11.60
C TYR A 136 -17.84 22.33 -11.35
N PHE A 137 -17.17 21.18 -11.36
CA PHE A 137 -17.83 19.90 -11.10
C PHE A 137 -18.22 19.77 -9.62
N THR A 138 -17.39 20.25 -8.69
CA THR A 138 -17.76 20.32 -7.27
C THR A 138 -18.94 21.25 -7.04
N GLN A 139 -19.04 22.36 -7.78
CA GLN A 139 -20.22 23.23 -7.72
C GLN A 139 -21.48 22.50 -8.19
N LEU A 140 -21.42 21.77 -9.31
CA LEU A 140 -22.54 20.94 -9.79
C LEU A 140 -22.99 19.91 -8.72
N GLU A 141 -22.05 19.23 -8.07
CA GLU A 141 -22.38 18.30 -6.98
C GLU A 141 -23.08 19.02 -5.81
N ASN A 142 -22.63 20.22 -5.44
CA ASN A 142 -23.26 21.02 -4.39
C ASN A 142 -24.68 21.44 -4.77
N ASP A 143 -24.88 21.91 -6.01
CA ASP A 143 -26.18 22.37 -6.51
C ASP A 143 -27.21 21.22 -6.54
N ILE A 144 -26.77 20.02 -6.93
CA ILE A 144 -27.60 18.81 -6.91
C ILE A 144 -27.92 18.39 -5.46
N ASN A 145 -26.94 18.43 -4.55
CA ASN A 145 -27.09 17.97 -3.17
C ASN A 145 -27.98 18.88 -2.31
N GLN A 146 -28.02 20.19 -2.59
CA GLN A 146 -28.80 21.16 -1.81
C GLN A 146 -30.31 21.11 -2.13
N ASN A 147 -30.67 20.69 -3.35
CA ASN A 147 -32.04 20.71 -3.82
C ASN A 147 -32.69 19.33 -3.70
N ARG A 148 -34.02 19.30 -3.58
CA ARG A 148 -34.76 18.05 -3.78
C ARG A 148 -34.56 17.60 -5.22
N ILE A 149 -34.05 16.39 -5.40
CA ILE A 149 -33.78 15.84 -6.72
C ILE A 149 -35.11 15.61 -7.45
N ASN A 150 -35.34 16.39 -8.51
CA ASN A 150 -36.39 16.20 -9.50
C ASN A 150 -35.84 16.63 -10.88
N VAL A 151 -36.64 16.45 -11.95
CA VAL A 151 -36.17 16.72 -13.31
C VAL A 151 -35.79 18.19 -13.50
N ASP A 152 -36.59 19.13 -12.97
CA ASP A 152 -36.38 20.56 -13.16
C ASP A 152 -35.11 21.03 -12.43
N THR A 153 -34.93 20.64 -11.15
CA THR A 153 -33.75 21.01 -10.36
C THR A 153 -32.47 20.40 -10.93
N ALA A 154 -32.54 19.16 -11.45
CA ALA A 154 -31.41 18.54 -12.12
C ALA A 154 -31.06 19.24 -13.44
N GLN A 155 -32.05 19.61 -14.25
CA GLN A 155 -31.83 20.34 -15.49
C GLN A 155 -31.19 21.70 -15.25
N ASP A 156 -31.64 22.42 -14.23
CA ASP A 156 -31.10 23.75 -13.91
C ASP A 156 -29.67 23.67 -13.38
N ALA A 157 -29.35 22.69 -12.54
CA ALA A 157 -27.97 22.44 -12.10
C ALA A 157 -27.04 22.12 -13.29
N VAL A 158 -27.50 21.29 -14.24
CA VAL A 158 -26.73 20.97 -15.47
C VAL A 158 -26.54 22.21 -16.35
N LYS A 159 -27.57 23.05 -16.52
CA LYS A 159 -27.44 24.31 -17.29
C LYS A 159 -26.43 25.26 -16.64
N ALA A 160 -26.46 25.41 -15.31
CA ALA A 160 -25.50 26.25 -14.58
C ALA A 160 -24.06 25.75 -14.75
N TYR A 161 -23.86 24.42 -14.70
CA TYR A 161 -22.57 23.81 -14.99
C TYR A 161 -22.11 24.06 -16.44
N LEU A 162 -23.00 23.93 -17.43
CA LEU A 162 -22.67 24.18 -18.84
C LEU A 162 -22.29 25.65 -19.10
N ALA A 163 -22.98 26.60 -18.46
CA ALA A 163 -22.63 28.02 -18.54
C ALA A 163 -21.22 28.29 -17.98
N SER A 164 -20.90 27.69 -16.83
CA SER A 164 -19.56 27.81 -16.24
C SER A 164 -18.47 27.15 -17.10
N PHE A 165 -18.81 26.03 -17.76
CA PHE A 165 -17.91 25.36 -18.70
C PHE A 165 -17.64 26.20 -19.94
N GLU A 166 -18.65 26.89 -20.48
CA GLU A 166 -18.51 27.75 -21.66
C GLU A 166 -17.46 28.85 -21.48
N GLU A 167 -17.36 29.42 -20.27
CA GLU A 167 -16.35 30.44 -19.94
C GLU A 167 -14.92 29.91 -20.14
N VAL A 168 -14.64 28.71 -19.60
CA VAL A 168 -13.31 28.09 -19.65
C VAL A 168 -13.01 27.48 -21.02
N ALA A 169 -14.03 27.03 -21.74
CA ALA A 169 -13.88 26.51 -23.10
C ALA A 169 -13.45 27.60 -24.09
N ASN A 170 -13.79 28.86 -23.84
CA ASN A 170 -13.54 30.00 -24.72
C ASN A 170 -12.36 30.89 -24.29
N LEU A 171 -11.46 30.40 -23.44
CA LEU A 171 -10.27 31.14 -23.02
C LEU A 171 -9.33 31.45 -24.21
N THR A 172 -8.80 32.67 -24.24
CA THR A 172 -7.78 33.08 -25.21
C THR A 172 -6.42 33.11 -24.54
N ILE A 173 -5.46 32.36 -25.06
CA ILE A 173 -4.08 32.39 -24.54
C ILE A 173 -3.43 33.72 -24.92
N ILE A 174 -2.90 34.43 -23.92
CA ILE A 174 -2.25 35.74 -24.10
C ILE A 174 -0.74 35.61 -24.07
N ASN A 175 -0.21 34.75 -23.19
CA ASN A 175 1.23 34.59 -23.04
C ASN A 175 1.58 33.20 -22.48
N GLY A 176 2.86 32.84 -22.52
CA GLY A 176 3.39 31.67 -21.86
C GLY A 176 4.84 31.84 -21.42
N TYR A 177 5.27 30.97 -20.51
CA TYR A 177 6.64 30.90 -19.99
C TYR A 177 7.12 29.46 -19.98
N ILE A 178 8.41 29.25 -20.25
CA ILE A 178 9.04 27.94 -20.29
C ILE A 178 10.16 27.94 -19.26
N ASP A 179 10.12 26.98 -18.34
CA ASP A 179 11.07 26.86 -17.23
C ASP A 179 12.33 26.04 -17.60
N SER A 180 12.69 26.04 -18.88
CA SER A 180 13.78 25.24 -19.44
C SER A 180 14.28 25.86 -20.73
N ASP A 181 15.59 25.86 -20.92
CA ASP A 181 16.23 26.28 -22.17
C ASP A 181 16.08 25.23 -23.29
N ARG A 182 15.70 24.00 -22.92
CA ARG A 182 15.45 22.90 -23.86
C ARG A 182 13.96 22.74 -24.08
N PHE A 183 13.44 23.21 -25.21
CA PHE A 183 12.01 23.13 -25.56
C PHE A 183 11.41 21.70 -25.59
N ALA A 184 12.25 20.67 -25.71
CA ALA A 184 11.81 19.29 -25.64
C ALA A 184 11.50 18.83 -24.20
N GLU A 185 11.92 19.59 -23.20
CA GLU A 185 11.93 19.21 -21.79
C GLU A 185 11.41 20.36 -20.92
N GLY A 186 10.91 20.03 -19.73
CA GLY A 186 10.48 21.03 -18.75
C GLY A 186 9.01 21.47 -18.84
N LYS A 187 8.63 22.41 -17.97
CA LYS A 187 7.24 22.84 -17.78
C LYS A 187 6.91 24.11 -18.53
N TYR A 188 5.80 24.05 -19.25
CA TYR A 188 5.26 25.19 -20.00
C TYR A 188 4.09 25.74 -19.19
N TYR A 189 4.12 27.03 -18.94
CA TYR A 189 3.10 27.79 -18.25
C TYR A 189 2.34 28.62 -19.28
N PHE A 190 1.02 28.55 -19.29
CA PHE A 190 0.18 29.36 -20.16
C PHE A 190 -0.73 30.26 -19.32
N ILE A 191 -0.89 31.50 -19.76
CA ILE A 191 -1.85 32.45 -19.21
C ILE A 191 -2.95 32.66 -20.24
N GLY A 192 -4.17 32.30 -19.86
CA GLY A 192 -5.39 32.53 -20.63
C GLY A 192 -6.24 33.63 -20.01
N LYS A 193 -7.06 34.29 -20.82
CA LYS A 193 -8.04 35.28 -20.35
C LYS A 193 -9.42 34.93 -20.87
N SER A 194 -10.43 35.12 -20.03
CA SER A 194 -11.84 35.01 -20.42
C SER A 194 -12.23 36.14 -21.38
N ARG A 195 -13.13 35.84 -22.32
CA ARG A 195 -13.62 36.84 -23.28
C ARG A 195 -14.63 37.79 -22.66
N ALA A 196 -15.47 37.26 -21.77
CA ALA A 196 -16.58 37.99 -21.18
C ALA A 196 -16.12 38.76 -19.93
N GLU A 197 -15.29 38.15 -19.10
CA GLU A 197 -14.83 38.72 -17.84
C GLU A 197 -13.32 38.94 -17.88
N ASN A 198 -12.82 40.01 -17.26
CA ASN A 198 -11.37 40.29 -17.17
C ASN A 198 -10.65 39.34 -16.18
N ILE A 199 -11.03 38.06 -16.18
CA ILE A 199 -10.46 37.00 -15.35
C ILE A 199 -9.33 36.33 -16.12
N TYR A 200 -8.23 36.12 -15.41
CA TYR A 200 -7.06 35.40 -15.90
C TYR A 200 -7.01 34.00 -15.32
N TYR A 201 -6.69 33.05 -16.18
CA TYR A 201 -6.50 31.64 -15.87
C TYR A 201 -5.08 31.25 -16.21
N TRP A 202 -4.54 30.24 -15.53
CA TRP A 202 -3.27 29.66 -15.91
C TRP A 202 -3.34 28.13 -15.85
N ARG A 203 -2.56 27.48 -16.71
CA ARG A 203 -2.38 26.03 -16.69
C ARG A 203 -0.96 25.67 -17.09
N THR A 204 -0.56 24.46 -16.74
CA THR A 204 0.74 23.92 -17.11
C THR A 204 0.61 22.68 -17.99
N VAL A 205 1.67 22.40 -18.74
CA VAL A 205 1.92 21.10 -19.37
C VAL A 205 3.38 20.74 -19.12
N ASP A 206 3.62 19.49 -18.69
CA ASP A 206 4.97 18.95 -18.48
C ASP A 206 5.41 18.23 -19.76
N MET A 207 6.47 18.73 -20.37
CA MET A 207 6.96 18.20 -21.64
C MET A 207 7.79 16.92 -21.47
N ASN A 208 8.17 16.57 -20.23
CA ASN A 208 8.82 15.29 -19.93
C ASN A 208 7.80 14.12 -19.92
N GLU A 209 6.50 14.43 -19.81
CA GLU A 209 5.41 13.44 -19.84
C GLU A 209 4.81 13.27 -21.25
N ARG A 210 5.50 13.75 -22.29
CA ARG A 210 5.10 13.51 -23.69
C ARG A 210 5.23 12.02 -23.98
N ALA A 211 4.09 11.32 -24.02
CA ALA A 211 3.98 9.98 -24.59
C ALA A 211 4.14 10.00 -26.11
#